data_AF-A0A523QZY2-F1
#
_entry.id   AF-A0A523QZY2-F1
#
_cell.length_a   1.000
_cell.length_b   1.000
_cell.length_c   1.000
_cell.angle_alpha   90.00
_cell.angle_beta   90.00
_cell.angle_gamma   90.00
#
_symmetry.space_group_name_H-M   'P 1'
#
loop_
_entity.id
_entity.type
_entity.pdbx_description
1 polymer ?
#
loop_
_entity_poly.entity_id
_entity_poly.type
_entity_poly.pdbx_seq_one_letter_code
_entity_poly.pdbx_strand_id
1 'polypeptide(L)'
;MDVVKPVKKNVLLNPGPATTSDYVKYAQVVPDICPREQEFVDIMTDIRKDLIKVVHGAPDKYTAIIFTGSGTIIQDVWVNSLVPENKKICIVNNGAYSARMAEIADCYHIPCVNLEFPTTG
;
A
#
# COMPACT_ATOMS: atom_id res chain seq x y z
N MET A 1 -21.65 -6.32 -24.93
CA MET A 1 -21.30 -5.83 -23.58
C MET A 1 -22.53 -6.01 -22.73
N ASP A 2 -22.50 -6.98 -21.83
CA ASP A 2 -23.63 -7.23 -20.94
C ASP A 2 -23.95 -5.97 -20.15
N VAL A 3 -25.25 -5.66 -20.03
CA VAL A 3 -25.72 -4.48 -19.31
C VAL A 3 -25.37 -4.65 -17.83
N VAL A 4 -24.33 -3.94 -17.42
CA VAL A 4 -23.89 -3.90 -16.03
C VAL A 4 -24.96 -3.20 -15.20
N LYS A 5 -25.55 -3.90 -14.23
CA LYS A 5 -26.56 -3.32 -13.34
C LYS A 5 -25.91 -2.19 -12.51
N PRO A 6 -26.51 -0.99 -12.42
CA PRO A 6 -25.99 0.06 -11.56
C PRO A 6 -25.93 -0.38 -10.09
N VAL A 7 -24.84 -0.07 -9.40
CA VAL A 7 -24.70 -0.34 -7.95
C VAL A 7 -25.14 0.90 -7.17
N LYS A 8 -25.76 0.72 -5.99
CA LYS A 8 -26.13 1.84 -5.12
C LYS A 8 -24.90 2.71 -4.82
N LYS A 9 -24.98 4.00 -5.17
CA LYS A 9 -23.93 4.97 -4.92
C LYS A 9 -24.09 5.60 -3.53
N ASN A 10 -23.39 5.06 -2.54
CA ASN A 10 -23.22 5.72 -1.25
C ASN A 10 -22.07 6.74 -1.35
N VAL A 11 -22.30 7.98 -0.93
CA VAL A 11 -21.24 9.00 -0.82
C VAL A 11 -20.56 8.83 0.54
N LEU A 12 -19.33 8.29 0.51
CA LEU A 12 -18.52 8.01 1.67
C LEU A 12 -17.58 9.20 1.92
N LEU A 13 -17.68 9.80 3.11
CA LEU A 13 -16.88 10.97 3.53
C LEU A 13 -15.76 10.58 4.53
N ASN A 14 -15.40 9.30 4.60
CA ASN A 14 -14.28 8.80 5.37
C ASN A 14 -13.01 8.72 4.50
N PRO A 15 -11.81 8.71 5.11
CA PRO A 15 -10.54 8.70 4.37
C PRO A 15 -10.19 7.36 3.71
N GLY A 16 -11.06 6.34 3.80
CA GLY A 16 -10.83 5.04 3.20
C GLY A 16 -11.54 3.88 3.94
N PRO A 17 -12.03 2.86 3.21
CA PRO A 17 -12.33 2.86 1.78
C PRO A 17 -13.39 3.93 1.41
N ALA A 18 -13.26 4.57 0.25
CA ALA A 18 -14.17 5.62 -0.22
C ALA A 18 -15.08 5.14 -1.38
N THR A 19 -15.98 6.00 -1.85
CA THR A 19 -16.89 5.69 -2.97
C THR A 19 -16.12 5.42 -4.26
N THR A 20 -16.37 4.27 -4.91
CA THR A 20 -15.75 3.89 -6.20
C THR A 20 -16.74 4.00 -7.36
N SER A 21 -16.24 4.07 -8.60
CA SER A 21 -17.06 3.97 -9.81
C SER A 21 -17.61 2.55 -9.99
N ASP A 22 -18.66 2.38 -10.79
CA ASP A 22 -19.16 1.03 -11.10
C ASP A 22 -18.18 0.25 -11.97
N TYR A 23 -17.45 0.92 -12.87
CA TYR A 23 -16.37 0.31 -13.64
C TYR A 23 -15.36 -0.45 -12.76
N VAL A 24 -14.86 0.18 -11.68
CA VAL A 24 -13.90 -0.46 -10.76
C VAL A 24 -14.54 -1.59 -9.94
N LYS A 25 -15.84 -1.49 -9.61
CA LYS A 25 -16.54 -2.60 -8.93
C LYS A 25 -16.60 -3.83 -9.82
N TYR A 26 -16.96 -3.66 -11.10
CA TYR A 26 -17.13 -4.76 -12.03
C TYR A 26 -15.82 -5.28 -12.64
N ALA A 27 -14.73 -4.53 -12.56
CA ALA A 27 -13.39 -5.01 -12.91
C ALA A 27 -12.93 -6.22 -12.05
N GLN A 28 -13.58 -6.47 -10.92
CA GLN A 28 -13.32 -7.65 -10.08
C GLN A 28 -13.99 -8.93 -10.60
N VAL A 29 -14.98 -8.81 -11.50
CA VAL A 29 -15.73 -9.94 -12.06
C VAL A 29 -15.06 -10.36 -13.36
N VAL A 30 -14.11 -11.27 -13.25
CA VAL A 30 -13.32 -11.82 -14.37
C VAL A 30 -13.32 -13.35 -14.31
N PRO A 31 -13.03 -14.06 -15.42
CA PRO A 31 -12.79 -15.50 -15.37
C PRO A 31 -11.66 -15.87 -14.41
N ASP A 32 -11.72 -17.07 -13.84
CA ASP A 32 -10.65 -17.60 -13.01
C ASP A 32 -9.33 -17.68 -13.80
N ILE A 33 -8.23 -17.27 -13.16
CA ILE A 33 -6.88 -17.30 -13.73
C ILE A 33 -5.89 -17.85 -12.70
N CYS A 34 -5.02 -18.76 -13.13
CA CYS A 34 -3.91 -19.21 -12.29
C CYS A 34 -2.86 -18.07 -12.21
N PRO A 35 -2.43 -17.63 -11.01
CA PRO A 35 -1.52 -16.49 -10.86
C PRO A 35 -0.08 -16.76 -11.34
N ARG A 36 0.19 -17.99 -11.80
CA ARG A 36 1.47 -18.38 -12.41
C ARG A 36 1.45 -18.26 -13.93
N GLU A 37 0.29 -18.01 -14.54
CA GLU A 37 0.17 -17.81 -15.99
C GLU A 37 0.79 -16.48 -16.40
N GLN A 38 1.35 -16.44 -17.61
CA GLN A 38 2.02 -15.26 -18.15
C GLN A 38 1.08 -14.03 -18.17
N GLU A 39 -0.19 -14.23 -18.49
CA GLU A 39 -1.20 -13.17 -18.50
C GLU A 39 -1.33 -12.48 -17.12
N PHE A 40 -1.31 -13.23 -16.02
CA PHE A 40 -1.34 -12.65 -14.68
C PHE A 40 -0.02 -11.95 -14.32
N VAL A 41 1.12 -12.51 -14.77
CA VAL A 41 2.44 -11.89 -14.58
C VAL A 41 2.52 -10.55 -15.31
N ASP A 42 1.96 -10.46 -16.51
CA ASP A 42 1.92 -9.23 -17.31
C ASP A 42 1.06 -8.17 -16.62
N ILE A 43 -0.14 -8.54 -16.13
CA ILE A 43 -1.00 -7.66 -15.33
C ILE A 43 -0.24 -7.10 -14.12
N MET A 44 0.42 -7.96 -13.34
CA MET A 44 1.21 -7.54 -12.18
C MET A 44 2.37 -6.62 -12.56
N THR A 45 3.02 -6.89 -13.70
CA THR A 45 4.13 -6.08 -14.22
C THR A 45 3.66 -4.68 -14.61
N ASP A 46 2.50 -4.58 -15.26
CA ASP A 46 1.97 -3.30 -15.70
C ASP A 46 1.45 -2.46 -14.53
N ILE A 47 0.80 -3.07 -13.53
CA ILE A 47 0.44 -2.39 -12.28
C ILE A 47 1.69 -1.79 -11.62
N ARG A 48 2.81 -2.54 -11.54
CA ARG A 48 4.06 -2.03 -10.95
C ARG A 48 4.60 -0.82 -11.71
N LYS A 49 4.58 -0.85 -13.05
CA LYS A 49 5.04 0.27 -13.89
C LYS A 49 4.14 1.51 -13.70
N ASP A 50 2.82 1.31 -13.67
CA ASP A 50 1.88 2.41 -13.55
C ASP A 50 1.91 3.05 -12.16
N LEU A 51 2.12 2.27 -11.10
CA LEU A 51 2.33 2.82 -9.74
C LEU A 51 3.54 3.77 -9.67
N ILE A 52 4.63 3.46 -10.37
CA ILE A 52 5.79 4.37 -10.45
C ILE A 52 5.41 5.69 -11.12
N LYS A 53 4.60 5.65 -12.19
CA LYS A 53 4.12 6.86 -12.89
C LYS A 53 3.22 7.72 -12.00
N VAL A 54 2.33 7.10 -11.22
CA VAL A 54 1.41 7.79 -10.29
C VAL A 54 2.18 8.64 -9.27
N VAL A 55 3.31 8.15 -8.78
CA VAL A 55 4.17 8.88 -7.83
C VAL A 55 5.25 9.74 -8.51
N HIS A 56 5.16 9.91 -9.85
CA HIS A 56 6.13 10.66 -10.66
C HIS A 56 7.58 10.14 -10.53
N GLY A 57 7.76 8.84 -10.28
CA GLY A 57 9.07 8.20 -10.17
C GLY A 57 9.71 7.94 -11.54
N ALA A 58 11.04 7.96 -11.58
CA ALA A 58 11.82 7.57 -12.77
C ALA A 58 11.92 6.03 -12.89
N PRO A 59 11.40 5.41 -13.97
CA PRO A 59 11.32 3.95 -14.09
C PRO A 59 12.68 3.22 -14.10
N ASP A 60 13.76 3.91 -14.45
CA ASP A 60 15.14 3.41 -14.43
C ASP A 60 15.76 3.41 -13.02
N LYS A 61 15.15 4.13 -12.05
CA LYS A 61 15.67 4.28 -10.68
C LYS A 61 14.78 3.67 -9.61
N TYR A 62 13.48 3.56 -9.86
CA TYR A 62 12.49 3.13 -8.88
C TYR A 62 11.76 1.88 -9.34
N THR A 63 11.27 1.11 -8.37
CA THR A 63 10.37 -0.03 -8.60
C THR A 63 9.23 0.00 -7.60
N ALA A 64 8.13 -0.68 -7.92
CA ALA A 64 7.04 -0.95 -6.99
C ALA A 64 7.04 -2.44 -6.63
N ILE A 65 6.86 -2.76 -5.35
CA ILE A 65 6.66 -4.12 -4.84
C ILE A 65 5.24 -4.18 -4.28
N ILE A 66 4.47 -5.19 -4.70
CA ILE A 66 3.06 -5.33 -4.34
C ILE A 66 2.93 -6.40 -3.26
N PHE A 67 2.24 -6.06 -2.17
CA PHE A 67 1.88 -6.98 -1.10
C PHE A 67 0.35 -7.03 -0.95
N THR A 68 -0.17 -8.22 -0.63
CA THR A 68 -1.59 -8.43 -0.38
C THR A 68 -1.91 -8.09 1.06
N GLY A 69 -2.41 -6.88 1.31
CA GLY A 69 -2.60 -6.40 2.67
C GLY A 69 -3.12 -4.97 2.77
N SER A 70 -3.37 -4.52 4.00
CA SER A 70 -3.64 -3.12 4.29
C SER A 70 -2.35 -2.29 4.25
N GLY A 71 -2.48 -0.95 4.34
CA GLY A 71 -1.33 -0.06 4.45
C GLY A 71 -0.41 -0.38 5.65
N THR A 72 -0.94 -0.98 6.72
CA THR A 72 -0.14 -1.39 7.88
C THR A 72 0.86 -2.50 7.54
N ILE A 73 0.52 -3.43 6.65
CA ILE A 73 1.47 -4.46 6.18
C ILE A 73 2.65 -3.79 5.47
N ILE A 74 2.42 -2.70 4.74
CA ILE A 74 3.51 -1.96 4.10
C ILE A 74 4.40 -1.25 5.13
N GLN A 75 3.82 -0.72 6.23
CA GLN A 75 4.61 -0.19 7.35
C GLN A 75 5.51 -1.28 7.97
N ASP A 76 4.96 -2.48 8.16
CA ASP A 76 5.68 -3.64 8.68
C ASP A 76 6.86 -4.03 7.79
N VAL A 77 6.62 -4.23 6.49
CA VAL A 77 7.64 -4.59 5.51
C VAL A 77 8.75 -3.52 5.49
N TRP A 78 8.42 -2.23 5.51
CA TRP A 78 9.42 -1.16 5.48
C TRP A 78 10.31 -1.15 6.71
N VAL A 79 9.73 -1.28 7.89
CA VAL A 79 10.52 -1.30 9.13
C VAL A 79 11.40 -2.54 9.20
N ASN A 80 10.86 -3.71 8.87
CA ASN A 80 11.58 -4.98 9.03
C ASN A 80 12.55 -5.31 7.88
N SER A 81 12.34 -4.78 6.67
CA SER A 81 13.16 -5.15 5.50
C SER A 81 14.17 -4.09 5.07
N LEU A 82 13.99 -2.82 5.44
CA LEU A 82 14.81 -1.72 4.92
C LEU A 82 15.83 -1.18 5.93
N VAL A 83 15.75 -1.57 7.20
CA VAL A 83 16.76 -1.18 8.20
C VAL A 83 17.93 -2.17 8.11
N PRO A 84 19.14 -1.73 7.72
CA PRO A 84 20.27 -2.63 7.62
C PRO A 84 20.67 -3.18 9.00
N GLU A 85 21.32 -4.34 9.00
CA GLU A 85 21.87 -4.92 10.22
C GLU A 85 22.81 -3.93 10.93
N ASN A 86 22.75 -3.91 12.26
CA ASN A 86 23.55 -3.01 13.11
C ASN A 86 23.33 -1.50 12.83
N LYS A 87 22.22 -1.13 12.18
CA LYS A 87 21.75 0.25 12.04
C LYS A 87 20.50 0.50 12.89
N LYS A 88 20.05 1.75 12.87
CA LYS A 88 18.86 2.22 13.58
C LYS A 88 17.96 3.00 12.66
N ILE A 89 16.66 2.98 12.92
CA ILE A 89 15.66 3.79 12.24
C ILE A 89 15.37 5.07 13.04
N CYS A 90 15.13 6.18 12.35
CA CYS A 90 14.62 7.41 12.95
C CYS A 90 13.16 7.60 12.53
N ILE A 91 12.26 7.69 13.49
CA ILE A 91 10.82 7.86 13.24
C ILE A 91 10.42 9.25 13.71
N VAL A 92 9.89 10.05 12.79
CA VAL A 92 9.21 11.31 13.11
C VAL A 92 7.78 10.97 13.50
N ASN A 93 7.47 11.08 14.80
CA ASN A 93 6.22 10.62 15.36
C ASN A 93 5.29 11.78 15.70
N ASN A 94 4.28 11.99 14.85
CA ASN A 94 3.30 13.06 14.97
C ASN A 94 1.84 12.56 14.82
N GLY A 95 1.60 11.26 14.95
CA GLY A 95 0.27 10.69 14.77
C GLY A 95 0.21 9.16 14.83
N ALA A 96 -0.99 8.63 14.67
CA ALA A 96 -1.27 7.20 14.81
C ALA A 96 -0.48 6.30 13.82
N TYR A 97 -0.13 6.81 12.64
CA TYR A 97 0.62 6.04 11.65
C TYR A 97 2.08 5.86 12.03
N SER A 98 2.74 6.93 12.47
CA SER A 98 4.14 6.91 12.91
C SER A 98 4.30 6.21 14.25
N ALA A 99 3.34 6.35 15.16
CA ALA A 99 3.31 5.60 16.42
C ALA A 99 3.32 4.08 16.14
N ARG A 100 2.52 3.63 15.17
CA ARG A 100 2.52 2.23 14.73
C ARG A 100 3.86 1.76 14.18
N MET A 101 4.58 2.61 13.44
CA MET A 101 5.91 2.23 12.96
C MET A 101 6.92 2.07 14.11
N ALA A 102 6.79 2.85 15.18
CA ALA A 102 7.61 2.70 16.38
C ALA A 102 7.28 1.40 17.13
N GLU A 103 6.00 1.05 17.25
CA GLU A 103 5.56 -0.23 17.81
C GLU A 103 6.12 -1.42 17.00
N ILE A 104 6.05 -1.37 15.67
CA ILE A 104 6.61 -2.41 14.80
C ILE A 104 8.13 -2.55 15.02
N ALA A 105 8.86 -1.43 15.12
CA ALA A 105 10.31 -1.48 15.35
C ALA A 105 10.65 -2.16 16.68
N ASP A 106 9.87 -1.89 17.74
CA ASP A 106 10.03 -2.53 19.05
C ASP A 106 9.76 -4.05 18.98
N CYS A 107 8.69 -4.47 18.29
CA CYS A 107 8.36 -5.89 18.09
C CYS A 107 9.49 -6.67 17.40
N TYR A 108 10.21 -6.05 16.46
CA TYR A 108 11.35 -6.66 15.77
C TYR A 108 12.70 -6.42 16.47
N HIS A 109 12.71 -5.75 17.62
CA HIS A 109 13.93 -5.35 18.34
C HIS A 109 14.90 -4.53 17.48
N ILE A 110 14.36 -3.73 16.56
CA ILE A 110 15.11 -2.84 15.68
C ILE A 110 15.40 -1.54 16.45
N PRO A 111 16.67 -1.14 16.63
CA PRO A 111 16.99 0.10 17.32
C PRO A 111 16.29 1.30 16.67
N CYS A 112 15.55 2.06 17.47
CA CYS A 112 14.74 3.18 17.00
C CYS A 112 15.06 4.48 17.76
N VAL A 113 15.18 5.58 17.02
CA VAL A 113 15.09 6.94 17.56
C VAL A 113 13.68 7.46 17.26
N ASN A 114 12.82 7.49 18.28
CA ASN A 114 11.46 8.00 18.17
C ASN A 114 11.44 9.49 18.53
N LEU A 115 11.27 10.37 17.53
CA LEU A 115 11.16 11.81 17.71
C LEU A 115 9.68 12.18 17.85
N GLU A 116 9.23 12.41 19.08
CA GLU A 116 7.83 12.68 19.38
C GLU A 116 7.47 14.16 19.23
N PHE A 117 6.35 14.42 18.55
CA PHE A 117 5.77 15.73 18.32
C PHE A 117 4.28 15.71 18.68
N PRO A 118 3.67 16.87 19.00
CA PRO A 118 2.24 16.97 19.23
C PRO A 118 1.45 16.41 18.04
N THR A 119 0.45 15.59 18.31
CA THR A 119 -0.49 15.13 17.29
C THR A 119 -1.39 16.28 16.89
N THR A 120 -1.49 16.57 15.59
CA THR A 120 -2.50 17.50 15.08
C THR A 120 -3.80 16.72 14.94
N GLY A 121 -4.77 17.06 15.80
CA GLY A 121 -6.17 16.65 15.69
C GLY A 121 -7.03 17.86 15.39
#